data_AF-A0AAE1QG60-F1
#
_entry.id   AF-A0AAE1QG60-F1
#
_cell.length_a   1.000
_cell.length_b   1.000
_cell.length_c   1.000
_cell.angle_alpha   90.00
_cell.angle_beta   90.00
_cell.angle_gamma   90.00
#
_symmetry.space_group_name_H-M   'P 1'
#
loop_
_entity.id
_entity.type
_entity.pdbx_description
1 polymer ?
#
loop_
_entity_poly.entity_id
_entity_poly.type
_entity_poly.pdbx_seq_one_letter_code
_entity_poly.pdbx_strand_id
1 'polypeptide(L)'
;MITKCQCVIVVVAVVALVIVNTTNTTSDTYPQLVPFPLQNIATSFGQLTSVLQDIRNEMRNMDETMMDIHNVIRTSKPTIQRHSGRILEGGDITRPRHCQDLLKEGDRGRGVRQVYPFPGRPHDVADVYCDQITDGGGWLVFQRRLNLPTREDFNRTWIEYQLGFGNMSGEFWAGLDIVHVLTSSSLQQLRIDLSDWEDEYRWAKYGVFRVNSSDDYYRLTIDRYTGDAVDALEYHNGAKFTTHDADHDTRPDENCGVMRSSGWWFQNCEYCNLNGLPHEGIYTSSQDGIQWDKWMGDQYSLKRATMMIKPALVKK
;
A
#
# COMPACT_ATOMS: atom_id res chain seq x y z
N MET A 1 -10.29 16.23 12.67
CA MET A 1 -9.03 16.92 12.31
C MET A 1 -9.07 18.44 12.61
N ILE A 2 -9.56 18.87 13.78
CA ILE A 2 -9.67 20.32 14.12
C ILE A 2 -8.67 20.77 15.20
N THR A 3 -7.88 19.87 15.78
CA THR A 3 -7.01 20.20 16.93
C THR A 3 -5.59 20.67 16.59
N LYS A 4 -5.12 20.56 15.33
CA LYS A 4 -3.79 21.08 14.93
C LYS A 4 -3.78 22.54 14.44
N CYS A 5 -4.90 23.06 13.91
CA CYS A 5 -5.00 24.45 13.46
C CYS A 5 -5.00 25.48 14.61
N GLN A 6 -5.46 25.10 15.80
CA GLN A 6 -5.50 26.02 16.94
C GLN A 6 -4.10 26.30 17.52
N CYS A 7 -3.15 25.35 17.45
CA CYS A 7 -1.78 25.57 17.93
C CYS A 7 -1.01 26.62 17.11
N VAL A 8 -1.16 26.63 15.78
CA VAL A 8 -0.44 27.58 14.92
C VAL A 8 -0.93 29.01 15.12
N ILE A 9 -2.24 29.20 15.29
CA ILE A 9 -2.83 30.52 15.54
C ILE A 9 -2.38 31.08 16.90
N VAL A 10 -2.28 30.23 17.93
CA VAL A 10 -1.78 30.63 19.25
C VAL A 10 -0.30 31.01 19.19
N VAL A 11 0.54 30.27 18.47
CA VAL A 11 1.96 30.61 18.32
C VAL A 11 2.15 31.94 17.59
N VAL A 12 1.40 32.19 16.51
CA VAL A 12 1.45 33.47 15.77
C VAL A 12 0.96 34.64 16.64
N ALA A 13 -0.10 34.44 17.42
CA ALA A 13 -0.61 35.47 18.34
C ALA A 13 0.37 35.78 19.48
N VAL A 14 1.05 34.76 20.03
CA VAL A 14 2.07 34.94 21.07
C VAL A 14 3.30 35.68 20.53
N VAL A 15 3.75 35.36 19.32
CA VAL A 15 4.86 36.08 18.67
C VAL A 15 4.49 37.55 18.38
N ALA A 16 3.26 37.82 17.94
CA ALA A 16 2.77 39.18 17.73
C ALA A 16 2.66 39.99 19.04
N LEU A 17 2.23 39.36 20.14
CA LEU A 17 2.16 39.99 21.46
C LEU A 17 3.54 40.29 22.06
N VAL A 18 4.53 39.43 21.83
CA VAL A 18 5.92 39.66 22.28
C VAL A 18 6.55 40.86 21.55
N ILE A 19 6.24 41.04 20.26
CA ILE A 19 6.74 42.18 19.47
C ILE A 19 6.07 43.50 19.88
N VAL A 20 4.77 43.48 20.24
CA VAL A 20 4.05 44.69 20.68
C VAL A 20 4.44 45.13 22.09
N ASN A 21 4.82 44.21 22.99
CA ASN A 21 5.22 44.59 24.36
C ASN A 21 6.65 45.15 24.46
N THR A 22 7.50 44.96 23.46
CA THR A 22 8.86 45.55 23.45
C THR A 22 8.89 47.05 23.13
N THR A 23 7.76 47.69 22.81
CA THR A 23 7.70 49.13 22.46
C THR A 23 7.29 50.06 23.61
N ASN A 24 7.04 49.56 24.82
CA ASN A 24 6.49 50.37 25.93
C ASN A 24 7.36 50.48 27.20
N THR A 25 8.67 50.21 27.13
CA THR A 25 9.60 50.57 28.21
C THR A 25 10.65 51.55 27.72
N THR A 26 10.35 52.85 27.85
CA THR A 26 11.36 53.91 27.84
C THR A 26 12.08 53.94 29.18
N SER A 27 13.33 53.51 29.21
CA SER A 27 14.31 53.90 30.23
C SER A 27 15.69 53.77 29.61
N ASP A 28 16.43 54.88 29.67
CA ASP A 28 17.68 55.15 28.98
C ASP A 28 18.80 54.13 29.22
N THR A 29 19.73 54.12 28.24
CA THR A 29 21.07 53.51 28.19
C THR A 29 21.17 52.08 27.65
N TYR A 30 21.50 51.91 26.35
CA TYR A 30 22.41 50.88 25.75
C TYR A 30 22.56 51.19 24.23
N PRO A 31 23.64 50.77 23.55
CA PRO A 31 24.16 51.38 22.33
C PRO A 31 23.37 51.02 21.07
N GLN A 32 23.43 51.94 20.10
CA GLN A 32 22.82 51.92 18.77
C GLN A 32 22.88 50.53 18.10
N LEU A 33 21.74 49.84 18.06
CA LEU A 33 21.50 48.73 17.14
C LEU A 33 21.12 49.30 15.77
N VAL A 34 21.83 48.81 14.75
CA VAL A 34 21.60 49.11 13.33
C VAL A 34 20.13 48.86 12.97
N PRO A 35 19.45 49.74 12.20
CA PRO A 35 18.07 49.47 11.81
C PRO A 35 18.01 48.23 10.91
N PHE A 36 17.43 47.14 11.41
CA PHE A 36 17.03 46.02 10.55
C PHE A 36 15.97 46.53 9.56
N PRO A 37 16.01 46.15 8.27
CA PRO A 37 15.05 46.64 7.29
C PRO A 37 13.67 46.00 7.53
N LEU A 38 12.85 46.65 8.35
CA LEU A 38 11.44 46.30 8.60
C LEU A 38 10.61 46.21 7.31
N GLN A 39 11.04 46.92 6.26
CA GLN A 39 10.45 46.88 4.92
C GLN A 39 10.41 45.44 4.36
N ASN A 40 11.49 44.68 4.53
CA ASN A 40 11.61 43.33 3.97
C ASN A 40 10.68 42.34 4.69
N ILE A 41 10.52 42.47 6.01
CA ILE A 41 9.62 41.64 6.81
C ILE A 41 8.16 41.94 6.46
N ALA A 42 7.80 43.22 6.28
CA ALA A 42 6.46 43.61 5.86
C ALA A 42 6.11 43.07 4.46
N THR A 43 7.06 43.12 3.51
CA THR A 43 6.87 42.54 2.18
C THR A 43 6.73 41.01 2.23
N SER A 44 7.56 40.31 2.99
CA SER A 44 7.46 38.86 3.17
C SER A 44 6.17 38.44 3.87
N PHE A 45 5.69 39.21 4.85
CA PHE A 45 4.41 38.95 5.51
C PHE A 45 3.24 39.18 4.55
N GLY A 46 3.28 40.23 3.73
CA GLY A 46 2.31 40.48 2.66
C GLY A 46 2.23 39.32 1.66
N GLN A 47 3.38 38.80 1.22
CA GLN A 47 3.45 37.63 0.35
C GLN A 47 2.90 36.36 1.01
N LEU A 48 3.17 36.16 2.31
CA LEU A 48 2.64 35.01 3.05
C LEU A 48 1.11 35.09 3.18
N THR A 49 0.57 36.29 3.42
CA THR A 49 -0.88 36.49 3.50
C THR A 49 -1.59 36.26 2.17
N SER A 50 -0.98 36.62 1.03
CA SER A 50 -1.57 36.33 -0.28
C SER A 50 -1.57 34.83 -0.57
N VAL A 51 -0.46 34.13 -0.29
CA VAL A 51 -0.37 32.67 -0.47
C VAL A 51 -1.39 31.93 0.41
N LEU A 52 -1.57 32.35 1.66
CA LEU A 52 -2.59 31.75 2.54
C LEU A 52 -4.02 32.00 2.06
N GLN A 53 -4.28 33.14 1.44
CA GLN A 53 -5.57 33.47 0.83
C GLN A 53 -5.83 32.58 -0.40
N ASP A 54 -4.82 32.36 -1.23
CA ASP A 54 -4.90 31.52 -2.41
C ASP A 54 -5.16 30.05 -2.03
N ILE A 55 -4.41 29.52 -1.05
CA ILE A 55 -4.64 28.17 -0.51
C ILE A 55 -6.06 28.02 0.04
N ARG A 56 -6.57 29.04 0.75
CA ARG A 56 -7.95 29.04 1.26
C ARG A 56 -8.98 29.00 0.13
N ASN A 57 -8.75 29.74 -0.95
CA ASN A 57 -9.65 29.77 -2.10
C ASN A 57 -9.64 28.43 -2.85
N GLU A 58 -8.48 27.80 -3.02
CA GLU A 58 -8.38 26.47 -3.63
C GLU A 58 -9.06 25.39 -2.80
N MET A 59 -8.87 25.38 -1.48
CA MET A 59 -9.58 24.44 -0.60
C MET A 59 -11.10 24.60 -0.71
N ARG A 60 -11.59 25.84 -0.80
CA ARG A 60 -13.02 26.11 -0.98
C ARG A 60 -13.52 25.59 -2.34
N ASN A 61 -12.76 25.81 -3.41
CA ASN A 61 -13.10 25.29 -4.74
C ASN A 61 -13.12 23.75 -4.75
N MET A 62 -12.22 23.12 -4.01
CA MET A 62 -12.17 21.67 -3.84
C MET A 62 -13.38 21.14 -3.04
N ASP A 63 -13.84 21.83 -2.00
CA ASP A 63 -15.07 21.48 -1.28
C ASP A 63 -16.32 21.59 -2.17
N GLU A 64 -16.40 22.64 -3.00
CA GLU A 64 -17.49 22.83 -3.98
C GLU A 64 -17.51 21.68 -5.00
N THR A 65 -16.35 21.34 -5.59
CA THR A 65 -16.25 20.20 -6.53
C THR A 65 -16.57 18.85 -5.88
N MET A 66 -16.23 18.64 -4.61
CA MET A 66 -16.54 17.39 -3.90
C MET A 66 -18.04 17.25 -3.64
N MET A 67 -18.73 18.35 -3.32
CA MET A 67 -20.20 18.36 -3.23
C MET A 67 -20.87 18.07 -4.58
N ASP A 68 -20.35 18.62 -5.67
CA ASP A 68 -20.86 18.35 -7.02
C ASP A 68 -20.70 16.87 -7.41
N ILE A 69 -19.52 16.29 -7.15
CA ILE A 69 -19.27 14.85 -7.36
C ILE A 69 -20.26 14.02 -6.54
N HIS A 70 -20.48 14.36 -5.27
CA HIS A 70 -21.41 13.63 -4.40
C HIS A 70 -22.85 13.71 -4.91
N ASN A 71 -23.27 14.87 -5.43
CA ASN A 71 -24.59 15.06 -6.04
C ASN A 71 -24.73 14.29 -7.36
N VAL A 72 -23.70 14.27 -8.21
CA VAL A 72 -23.67 13.45 -9.43
C VAL A 72 -23.78 11.97 -9.08
N ILE A 73 -23.02 11.47 -8.10
CA ILE A 73 -23.11 10.08 -7.64
C ILE A 73 -24.52 9.77 -7.11
N ARG A 74 -25.10 10.66 -6.31
CA ARG A 74 -26.43 10.50 -5.71
C ARG A 74 -27.54 10.48 -6.77
N THR A 75 -27.45 11.33 -7.78
CA THR A 75 -28.45 11.42 -8.88
C THR A 75 -28.27 10.33 -9.93
N SER A 76 -27.06 9.78 -10.09
CA SER A 76 -26.78 8.69 -11.04
C SER A 76 -27.17 7.32 -10.50
N LYS A 77 -27.11 7.11 -9.17
CA LYS A 77 -27.42 5.84 -8.48
C LYS A 77 -28.79 5.21 -8.86
N PRO A 78 -29.90 5.97 -8.92
CA PRO A 78 -31.22 5.43 -9.28
C PRO A 78 -31.36 5.08 -10.78
N THR A 79 -30.66 5.81 -11.65
CA THR A 79 -30.70 5.62 -13.11
C THR A 79 -29.97 4.34 -13.52
N ILE A 80 -28.87 4.02 -12.84
CA ILE A 80 -28.11 2.77 -12.99
C ILE A 80 -28.94 1.57 -12.51
N GLN A 81 -29.65 1.69 -11.38
CA GLN A 81 -30.55 0.63 -10.89
C GLN A 81 -31.70 0.33 -11.86
N ARG A 82 -32.24 1.33 -12.57
CA ARG A 82 -33.31 1.15 -13.55
C ARG A 82 -32.87 0.51 -14.87
N HIS A 83 -31.62 0.72 -15.31
CA HIS A 83 -31.07 0.06 -16.50
C HIS A 83 -30.60 -1.38 -16.23
N SER A 84 -30.21 -1.69 -14.99
CA SER A 84 -29.81 -3.04 -14.58
C SER A 84 -30.99 -4.03 -14.54
N GLY A 85 -32.22 -3.55 -14.32
CA GLY A 85 -33.43 -4.38 -14.22
C GLY A 85 -34.09 -4.83 -15.54
N ARG A 86 -33.50 -4.54 -16.71
CA ARG A 86 -34.10 -4.87 -18.02
C ARG A 86 -33.26 -5.78 -18.92
N ILE A 87 -32.13 -6.29 -18.43
CA ILE A 87 -31.31 -7.29 -19.15
C ILE A 87 -31.19 -8.53 -18.26
N LEU A 88 -32.26 -9.33 -18.14
CA LEU A 88 -32.19 -10.68 -17.59
C LEU A 88 -33.15 -11.59 -18.36
N GLU A 89 -32.88 -11.77 -19.65
CA GLU A 89 -33.25 -12.98 -20.38
C GLU A 89 -32.03 -13.43 -21.20
N GLY A 90 -31.12 -14.08 -20.49
CA GLY A 90 -29.89 -14.67 -21.00
C GLY A 90 -29.19 -15.32 -19.81
N GLY A 91 -28.89 -16.62 -19.90
CA GLY A 91 -28.43 -17.43 -18.77
C GLY A 91 -27.31 -16.77 -17.97
N ASP A 92 -27.27 -17.03 -16.67
CA ASP A 92 -26.28 -16.54 -15.72
C ASP A 92 -24.86 -16.88 -16.21
N ILE A 93 -24.24 -15.97 -16.98
CA ILE A 93 -22.83 -16.09 -17.38
C ILE A 93 -22.02 -15.72 -16.14
N THR A 94 -21.72 -16.72 -15.31
CA THR A 94 -20.79 -16.56 -14.20
C THR A 94 -19.42 -16.24 -14.78
N ARG A 95 -19.00 -14.96 -14.71
CA ARG A 95 -17.71 -14.52 -15.21
C ARG A 95 -16.57 -15.03 -14.31
N PRO A 96 -15.38 -15.33 -14.87
CA PRO A 96 -14.26 -15.83 -14.08
C PRO A 96 -13.81 -14.76 -13.08
N ARG A 97 -13.86 -15.08 -11.79
CA ARG A 97 -13.47 -14.16 -10.70
C ARG A 97 -12.02 -14.32 -10.28
N HIS A 98 -11.43 -15.47 -10.59
CA HIS A 98 -10.07 -15.85 -10.24
C HIS A 98 -9.40 -16.62 -11.38
N CYS A 99 -8.07 -16.68 -11.39
CA CYS A 99 -7.29 -17.56 -12.28
C CYS A 99 -7.69 -19.04 -12.19
N GLN A 100 -8.32 -19.45 -11.08
CA GLN A 100 -8.80 -20.81 -10.88
C GLN A 100 -10.07 -21.08 -11.72
N ASP A 101 -10.87 -20.07 -12.01
CA ASP A 101 -12.05 -20.21 -12.87
C ASP A 101 -11.59 -20.32 -14.33
N LEU A 102 -10.64 -19.49 -14.74
CA LEU A 102 -9.99 -19.59 -16.06
C LEU A 102 -9.33 -20.95 -16.29
N LEU A 103 -8.69 -21.52 -15.26
CA LEU A 103 -8.16 -22.89 -15.33
C LEU A 103 -9.27 -23.91 -15.63
N LYS A 104 -10.43 -23.81 -14.99
CA LYS A 104 -11.56 -24.72 -15.24
C LYS A 104 -12.13 -24.53 -16.64
N GLU A 105 -12.11 -23.32 -17.17
CA GLU A 105 -12.57 -22.98 -18.52
C GLU A 105 -11.60 -23.41 -19.64
N GLY A 106 -10.37 -23.82 -19.30
CA GLY A 106 -9.43 -24.36 -20.27
C GLY A 106 -8.12 -23.58 -20.42
N ASP A 107 -7.92 -22.48 -19.69
CA ASP A 107 -6.63 -21.76 -19.70
C ASP A 107 -5.53 -22.62 -19.06
N ARG A 108 -4.36 -22.70 -19.71
CA ARG A 108 -3.22 -23.54 -19.29
C ARG A 108 -1.90 -22.78 -19.26
N GLY A 109 -1.88 -21.52 -19.68
CA GLY A 109 -0.66 -20.73 -19.81
C GLY A 109 -0.41 -19.84 -18.60
N ARG A 110 0.85 -19.43 -18.41
CA ARG A 110 1.16 -18.28 -17.55
C ARG A 110 0.90 -16.99 -18.31
N GLY A 111 0.48 -15.93 -17.63
CA GLY A 111 0.37 -14.61 -18.24
C GLY A 111 -0.75 -13.76 -17.68
N VAL A 112 -0.83 -12.54 -18.20
CA VAL A 112 -1.87 -11.58 -17.84
C VAL A 112 -3.22 -12.04 -18.41
N ARG A 113 -4.27 -11.94 -17.60
CA ARG A 113 -5.66 -12.28 -17.92
C ARG A 113 -6.59 -11.26 -17.27
N GLN A 114 -7.80 -11.15 -17.81
CA GLN A 114 -8.87 -10.37 -17.21
C GLN A 114 -9.76 -11.26 -16.34
N VAL A 115 -10.07 -10.79 -15.15
CA VAL A 115 -11.02 -11.41 -14.21
C VAL A 115 -12.00 -10.38 -13.67
N TYR A 116 -13.06 -10.84 -13.03
CA TYR A 116 -14.15 -10.01 -12.49
C TYR A 116 -14.26 -10.22 -10.97
N PRO A 117 -13.29 -9.74 -10.16
CA PRO A 117 -13.14 -10.19 -8.78
C PRO A 117 -14.16 -9.55 -7.84
N PHE A 118 -14.83 -8.47 -8.23
CA PHE A 118 -15.66 -7.62 -7.36
C PHE A 118 -17.12 -8.09 -7.29
N PRO A 119 -17.59 -8.73 -6.19
CA PRO A 119 -18.95 -9.27 -6.14
C PRO A 119 -20.04 -8.19 -6.20
N GLY A 120 -19.80 -7.01 -5.59
CA GLY A 120 -20.74 -5.88 -5.63
C GLY A 120 -20.70 -5.06 -6.93
N ARG A 121 -19.74 -5.34 -7.82
CA ARG A 121 -19.56 -4.68 -9.12
C ARG A 121 -19.16 -5.72 -10.17
N PRO A 122 -20.09 -6.63 -10.54
CA PRO A 122 -19.78 -7.83 -11.32
C PRO A 122 -19.30 -7.57 -12.76
N HIS A 123 -19.40 -6.32 -13.23
CA HIS A 123 -18.91 -5.91 -14.55
C HIS A 123 -17.52 -5.26 -14.51
N ASP A 124 -17.01 -4.92 -13.32
CA ASP A 124 -15.69 -4.34 -13.16
C ASP A 124 -14.62 -5.41 -13.42
N VAL A 125 -13.64 -5.03 -14.25
CA VAL A 125 -12.54 -5.89 -14.68
C VAL A 125 -11.29 -5.57 -13.86
N ALA A 126 -10.50 -6.60 -13.55
CA ALA A 126 -9.11 -6.45 -13.13
C ALA A 126 -8.20 -7.29 -14.02
N ASP A 127 -7.06 -6.71 -14.41
CA ASP A 127 -5.96 -7.47 -14.97
C ASP A 127 -5.22 -8.18 -13.84
N VAL A 128 -4.89 -9.45 -14.04
CA VAL A 128 -4.17 -10.29 -13.06
C VAL A 128 -3.19 -11.20 -13.78
N TYR A 129 -2.10 -11.57 -13.12
CA TYR A 129 -1.18 -12.57 -13.65
C TYR A 129 -1.56 -13.95 -13.15
N CYS A 130 -1.90 -14.85 -14.07
CA CYS A 130 -2.22 -16.24 -13.76
C CYS A 130 -1.00 -17.14 -13.90
N ASP A 131 -0.79 -18.02 -12.92
CA ASP A 131 0.08 -19.19 -13.04
C ASP A 131 -0.77 -20.46 -13.07
N GLN A 132 -0.91 -21.02 -14.29
CA GLN A 132 -1.68 -22.23 -14.57
C GLN A 132 -0.85 -23.51 -14.55
N ILE A 133 0.41 -23.45 -14.12
CA ILE A 133 1.36 -24.56 -14.19
C ILE A 133 1.78 -25.01 -12.79
N THR A 134 2.20 -24.07 -11.94
CA THR A 134 2.80 -24.36 -10.63
C THR A 134 1.78 -25.06 -9.72
N ASP A 135 2.14 -26.20 -9.13
CA ASP A 135 1.31 -26.90 -8.13
C ASP A 135 -0.14 -27.16 -8.58
N GLY A 136 -0.31 -27.56 -9.84
CA GLY A 136 -1.64 -27.82 -10.43
C GLY A 136 -2.39 -26.57 -10.93
N GLY A 137 -1.74 -25.40 -10.93
CA GLY A 137 -2.25 -24.17 -11.55
C GLY A 137 -3.38 -23.48 -10.79
N GLY A 138 -4.00 -22.49 -11.41
CA GLY A 138 -5.13 -21.73 -10.85
C GLY A 138 -4.71 -20.61 -9.90
N TRP A 139 -3.41 -20.31 -9.85
CA TRP A 139 -2.83 -19.30 -8.99
C TRP A 139 -2.96 -17.91 -9.60
N LEU A 140 -3.31 -16.94 -8.77
CA LEU A 140 -3.24 -15.52 -9.07
C LEU A 140 -2.02 -14.96 -8.36
N VAL A 141 -1.05 -14.48 -9.12
CA VAL A 141 0.16 -13.85 -8.59
C VAL A 141 -0.15 -12.41 -8.23
N PHE A 142 0.09 -12.02 -6.98
CA PHE A 142 -0.14 -10.64 -6.51
C PHE A 142 1.14 -9.89 -6.15
N GLN A 143 2.26 -10.60 -6.00
CA GLN A 143 3.58 -10.00 -5.85
C GLN A 143 4.57 -10.81 -6.66
N ARG A 144 5.44 -10.13 -7.42
CA ARG A 144 6.55 -10.81 -8.10
C ARG A 144 7.82 -9.97 -8.13
N ARG A 145 8.91 -10.58 -7.65
CA ARG A 145 10.30 -10.11 -7.75
C ARG A 145 11.11 -11.05 -8.64
N LEU A 146 11.85 -10.48 -9.58
CA LEU A 146 12.64 -11.17 -10.62
C LEU A 146 14.06 -10.60 -10.67
N ASN A 147 14.99 -11.38 -11.25
CA ASN A 147 16.29 -10.84 -11.65
C ASN A 147 16.18 -10.27 -13.08
N LEU A 148 15.92 -8.97 -13.18
CA LEU A 148 15.82 -8.20 -14.42
C LEU A 148 16.90 -7.11 -14.47
N PRO A 149 17.34 -6.67 -15.67
CA PRO A 149 18.30 -5.57 -15.79
C PRO A 149 17.83 -4.24 -15.19
N THR A 150 16.52 -4.01 -15.21
CA THR A 150 15.88 -2.88 -14.52
C THR A 150 14.79 -3.43 -13.65
N ARG A 151 14.89 -3.14 -12.36
CA ARG A 151 13.99 -3.67 -11.34
C ARG A 151 13.00 -2.61 -10.89
N GLU A 152 11.81 -3.07 -10.55
CA GLU A 152 10.72 -2.22 -10.08
C GLU A 152 11.04 -1.71 -8.67
N ASP A 153 10.72 -0.45 -8.42
CA ASP A 153 10.85 0.15 -7.09
C ASP A 153 9.66 -0.24 -6.21
N PHE A 154 9.95 -0.84 -5.06
CA PHE A 154 8.95 -1.25 -4.06
C PHE A 154 8.93 -0.29 -2.85
N ASN A 155 9.75 0.75 -2.80
CA ASN A 155 9.64 1.80 -1.80
C ASN A 155 8.53 2.80 -2.19
N ARG A 156 7.28 2.33 -2.07
CA ARG A 156 6.08 3.03 -2.54
C ARG A 156 5.21 3.50 -1.38
N THR A 157 4.38 4.49 -1.69
CA THR A 157 3.42 5.08 -0.74
C THR A 157 2.28 4.11 -0.41
N TRP A 158 1.53 4.41 0.66
CA TRP A 158 0.34 3.66 1.06
C TRP A 158 -0.65 3.50 -0.08
N ILE A 159 -0.94 4.60 -0.79
CA ILE A 159 -1.93 4.59 -1.87
C ILE A 159 -1.47 3.76 -3.08
N GLU A 160 -0.18 3.74 -3.39
CA GLU A 160 0.38 2.90 -4.44
C GLU A 160 0.32 1.41 -4.04
N TYR A 161 0.63 1.06 -2.79
CA TYR A 161 0.44 -0.32 -2.30
C TYR A 161 -1.02 -0.74 -2.27
N GLN A 162 -1.93 0.19 -1.99
CA GLN A 162 -3.36 -0.06 -2.03
C GLN A 162 -3.84 -0.38 -3.46
N LEU A 163 -3.46 0.44 -4.44
CA LEU A 163 -3.92 0.34 -5.83
C LEU A 163 -3.15 -0.68 -6.67
N GLY A 164 -1.87 -0.90 -6.37
CA GLY A 164 -0.95 -1.70 -7.18
C GLY A 164 0.01 -0.84 -8.01
N PHE A 165 1.16 -1.43 -8.35
CA PHE A 165 2.21 -0.80 -9.15
C PHE A 165 3.06 -1.85 -9.89
N GLY A 166 3.88 -1.37 -10.83
CA GLY A 166 4.79 -2.19 -11.63
C GLY A 166 4.16 -2.79 -12.87
N ASN A 167 4.85 -3.77 -13.46
CA ASN A 167 4.48 -4.40 -14.71
C ASN A 167 4.15 -5.88 -14.50
N MET A 168 2.92 -6.29 -14.78
CA MET A 168 2.49 -7.69 -14.61
C MET A 168 3.23 -8.69 -15.52
N SER A 169 3.98 -8.25 -16.52
CA SER A 169 4.91 -9.09 -17.29
C SER A 169 6.34 -9.14 -16.71
N GLY A 170 6.66 -8.27 -15.77
CA GLY A 170 7.94 -8.18 -15.05
C GLY A 170 7.75 -8.27 -13.53
N GLU A 171 8.19 -7.25 -12.79
CA GLU A 171 7.98 -7.15 -11.34
C GLU A 171 6.78 -6.26 -11.03
N PHE A 172 5.98 -6.63 -10.04
CA PHE A 172 4.78 -5.87 -9.69
C PHE A 172 4.25 -6.22 -8.30
N TRP A 173 3.38 -5.33 -7.82
CA TRP A 173 2.45 -5.54 -6.71
C TRP A 173 1.03 -5.30 -7.23
N ALA A 174 0.13 -6.28 -7.11
CA ALA A 174 -1.21 -6.21 -7.70
C ALA A 174 -2.16 -5.23 -7.00
N GLY A 175 -1.83 -4.81 -5.77
CA GLY A 175 -2.66 -3.94 -4.94
C GLY A 175 -3.31 -4.67 -3.76
N LEU A 176 -3.35 -4.02 -2.61
CA LEU A 176 -3.99 -4.57 -1.41
C LEU A 176 -5.52 -4.68 -1.59
N ASP A 177 -6.15 -3.79 -2.36
CA ASP A 177 -7.60 -3.80 -2.57
C ASP A 177 -8.07 -5.07 -3.28
N ILE A 178 -7.38 -5.50 -4.34
CA ILE A 178 -7.73 -6.74 -5.03
C ILE A 178 -7.47 -7.98 -4.16
N VAL A 179 -6.37 -7.99 -3.40
CA VAL A 179 -6.05 -9.09 -2.48
C VAL A 179 -7.10 -9.19 -1.37
N HIS A 180 -7.52 -8.06 -0.80
CA HIS A 180 -8.60 -8.00 0.18
C HIS A 180 -9.93 -8.52 -0.38
N VAL A 181 -10.33 -8.05 -1.57
CA VAL A 181 -11.60 -8.48 -2.21
C VAL A 181 -11.63 -9.99 -2.44
N LEU A 182 -10.52 -10.57 -2.91
CA LEU A 182 -10.43 -12.00 -3.19
C LEU A 182 -10.43 -12.84 -1.91
N THR A 183 -9.68 -12.41 -0.89
CA THR A 183 -9.55 -13.12 0.39
C THR A 183 -10.75 -12.94 1.33
N SER A 184 -11.56 -11.90 1.13
CA SER A 184 -12.84 -11.71 1.86
C SER A 184 -14.00 -12.47 1.22
N SER A 185 -13.97 -12.69 -0.10
CA SER A 185 -15.04 -13.40 -0.83
C SER A 185 -15.02 -14.92 -0.61
N SER A 186 -13.86 -15.49 -0.28
CA SER A 186 -13.68 -16.93 -0.08
C SER A 186 -12.37 -17.21 0.65
N LEU A 187 -12.28 -18.34 1.35
CA LEU A 187 -11.03 -18.77 1.96
C LEU A 187 -9.97 -19.00 0.87
N GLN A 188 -8.86 -18.27 0.98
CA GLN A 188 -7.71 -18.41 0.08
C GLN A 188 -6.57 -19.15 0.79
N GLN A 189 -5.78 -19.86 0.01
CA GLN A 189 -4.44 -20.31 0.37
C GLN A 189 -3.41 -19.39 -0.28
N LEU A 190 -2.29 -19.20 0.41
CA LEU A 190 -1.11 -18.48 -0.10
C LEU A 190 -0.04 -19.51 -0.45
N ARG A 191 0.68 -19.28 -1.56
CA ARG A 191 1.95 -19.91 -1.88
C ARG A 191 3.00 -18.83 -2.13
N ILE A 192 4.19 -19.06 -1.59
CA ILE A 192 5.38 -18.23 -1.76
C ILE A 192 6.46 -19.11 -2.37
N ASP A 193 7.05 -18.64 -3.47
CA ASP A 193 8.14 -19.28 -4.17
C ASP A 193 9.38 -18.38 -4.12
N LEU A 194 10.53 -18.94 -3.74
CA LEU A 194 11.77 -18.22 -3.49
C LEU A 194 12.93 -18.86 -4.26
N SER A 195 13.88 -18.04 -4.73
CA SER A 195 15.17 -18.55 -5.21
C SER A 195 16.33 -17.65 -4.79
N ASP A 196 17.47 -18.26 -4.50
CA ASP A 196 18.70 -17.57 -4.19
C ASP A 196 19.56 -17.33 -5.46
N TRP A 197 20.80 -16.89 -5.27
CA TRP A 197 21.73 -16.62 -6.38
C TRP A 197 22.46 -17.86 -6.91
N GLU A 198 22.37 -19.00 -6.20
CA GLU A 198 22.85 -20.31 -6.65
C GLU A 198 21.75 -21.15 -7.33
N ASP A 199 20.58 -20.54 -7.56
CA ASP A 199 19.38 -21.17 -8.13
C ASP A 199 18.81 -22.31 -7.27
N GLU A 200 19.11 -22.32 -5.96
CA GLU A 200 18.39 -23.11 -4.99
C GLU A 200 16.97 -22.56 -4.81
N TYR A 201 15.99 -23.46 -4.74
CA TYR A 201 14.58 -23.12 -4.64
C TYR A 201 14.00 -23.55 -3.30
N ARG A 202 13.11 -22.70 -2.76
CA ARG A 202 12.29 -22.98 -1.59
C ARG A 202 10.88 -22.47 -1.79
N TRP A 203 9.93 -23.08 -1.08
CA TRP A 203 8.54 -22.64 -1.08
C TRP A 203 7.91 -22.74 0.32
N ALA A 204 6.91 -21.90 0.52
CA ALA A 204 6.05 -21.87 1.69
C ALA A 204 4.59 -21.77 1.26
N LYS A 205 3.69 -22.46 1.96
CA LYS A 205 2.24 -22.40 1.76
C LYS A 205 1.53 -22.19 3.08
N TYR A 206 0.43 -21.44 3.03
CA TYR A 206 -0.48 -21.22 4.14
C TYR A 206 -1.88 -21.60 3.67
N GLY A 207 -2.49 -22.60 4.31
CA GLY A 207 -3.85 -23.05 3.97
C GLY A 207 -4.95 -22.04 4.32
N VAL A 208 -4.61 -21.02 5.11
CA VAL A 208 -5.43 -19.83 5.36
C VAL A 208 -4.59 -18.61 5.04
N PHE A 209 -5.10 -17.73 4.19
CA PHE A 209 -4.55 -16.42 3.92
C PHE A 209 -5.68 -15.41 3.77
N ARG A 210 -5.65 -14.36 4.59
CA ARG A 210 -6.61 -13.28 4.57
C ARG A 210 -5.93 -11.93 4.79
N VAL A 211 -6.39 -10.95 4.03
CA VAL A 211 -6.03 -9.55 4.18
C VAL A 211 -7.32 -8.78 4.48
N ASN A 212 -7.36 -8.06 5.60
CA ASN A 212 -8.54 -7.27 5.97
C ASN A 212 -8.66 -5.98 5.13
N SER A 213 -9.72 -5.20 5.35
CA SER A 213 -9.95 -3.94 4.63
C SER A 213 -8.97 -2.85 5.08
N SER A 214 -8.95 -1.73 4.37
CA SER A 214 -8.23 -0.51 4.76
C SER A 214 -8.64 0.02 6.15
N ASP A 215 -9.90 -0.17 6.57
CA ASP A 215 -10.38 0.20 7.92
C ASP A 215 -9.61 -0.52 9.04
N ASP A 216 -9.04 -1.67 8.73
CA ASP A 216 -8.19 -2.46 9.62
C ASP A 216 -6.76 -2.58 9.09
N TYR A 217 -6.35 -1.58 8.30
CA TYR A 217 -5.00 -1.40 7.77
C TYR A 217 -4.45 -2.63 7.07
N TYR A 218 -5.33 -3.34 6.34
CA TYR A 218 -4.99 -4.57 5.61
C TYR A 218 -4.31 -5.64 6.48
N ARG A 219 -4.74 -5.78 7.75
CA ARG A 219 -4.19 -6.79 8.67
C ARG A 219 -4.08 -8.17 8.02
N LEU A 220 -2.91 -8.80 8.19
CA LEU A 220 -2.63 -10.16 7.74
C LEU A 220 -3.23 -11.20 8.70
N THR A 221 -3.80 -12.26 8.15
CA THR A 221 -4.10 -13.50 8.89
C THR A 221 -3.64 -14.69 8.07
N ILE A 222 -2.78 -15.51 8.68
CA ILE A 222 -2.27 -16.75 8.11
C ILE A 222 -2.39 -17.91 9.08
N ASP A 223 -2.55 -19.11 8.55
CA ASP A 223 -2.58 -20.36 9.30
C ASP A 223 -2.29 -21.56 8.38
N ARG A 224 -2.07 -22.74 8.96
CA ARG A 224 -1.85 -24.02 8.28
C ARG A 224 -0.61 -23.99 7.36
N TYR A 225 0.51 -23.61 7.96
CA TYR A 225 1.81 -23.60 7.30
C TYR A 225 2.23 -24.99 6.81
N THR A 226 2.78 -25.04 5.59
CA THR A 226 3.55 -26.17 5.04
C THR A 226 4.61 -25.64 4.10
N GLY A 227 5.79 -26.25 4.01
CA GLY A 227 6.86 -25.77 3.15
C GLY A 227 8.16 -26.51 3.39
N ASP A 228 9.16 -26.20 2.56
CA ASP A 228 10.55 -26.61 2.75
C ASP A 228 11.47 -25.44 3.16
N ALA A 229 10.98 -24.20 3.09
CA ALA A 229 11.52 -23.11 3.87
C ALA A 229 11.20 -23.33 5.36
N VAL A 230 11.88 -22.65 6.28
CA VAL A 230 11.38 -22.51 7.65
C VAL A 230 10.42 -21.31 7.68
N ASP A 231 9.33 -21.38 8.45
CA ASP A 231 8.30 -20.34 8.48
C ASP A 231 8.84 -19.00 9.03
N ALA A 232 9.06 -18.05 8.13
CA ALA A 232 9.45 -16.68 8.48
C ALA A 232 8.25 -15.72 8.50
N LEU A 233 7.12 -16.08 7.90
CA LEU A 233 5.94 -15.21 7.82
C LEU A 233 5.08 -15.32 9.09
N GLU A 234 5.20 -16.40 9.87
CA GLU A 234 4.48 -16.60 11.14
C GLU A 234 4.57 -15.37 12.05
N TYR A 235 5.76 -14.76 12.15
CA TYR A 235 5.99 -13.55 12.94
C TYR A 235 5.17 -12.34 12.46
N HIS A 236 4.74 -12.32 11.21
CA HIS A 236 3.93 -11.26 10.64
C HIS A 236 2.42 -11.51 10.79
N ASN A 237 2.01 -12.65 11.35
CA ASN A 237 0.60 -12.96 11.54
C ASN A 237 -0.07 -11.95 12.49
N GLY A 238 -1.20 -11.37 12.08
CA GLY A 238 -1.91 -10.34 12.83
C GLY A 238 -1.35 -8.92 12.69
N ALA A 239 -0.22 -8.75 12.00
CA ALA A 239 0.37 -7.44 11.76
C ALA A 239 -0.44 -6.63 10.75
N LYS A 240 -0.43 -5.31 10.92
CA LYS A 240 -1.01 -4.34 9.97
C LYS A 240 0.01 -4.03 8.89
N PHE A 241 -0.47 -3.59 7.73
CA PHE A 241 0.42 -3.16 6.67
C PHE A 241 0.99 -1.77 7.01
N THR A 242 2.28 -1.57 6.73
CA THR A 242 3.02 -0.33 6.99
C THR A 242 3.80 0.05 5.73
N THR A 243 3.85 1.35 5.43
CA THR A 243 4.67 1.95 4.37
C THR A 243 5.46 3.14 4.95
N HIS A 244 6.40 3.69 4.19
CA HIS A 244 7.21 4.83 4.64
C HIS A 244 6.39 6.08 5.01
N ASP A 245 5.18 6.22 4.45
CA ASP A 245 4.24 7.34 4.68
C ASP A 245 3.04 6.98 5.58
N ALA A 246 2.91 5.72 6.00
CA ALA A 246 1.84 5.26 6.89
C ALA A 246 2.35 4.18 7.86
N ASP A 247 2.59 4.60 9.11
CA ASP A 247 3.12 3.77 10.18
C ASP A 247 2.01 3.07 10.97
N HIS A 248 1.93 1.74 10.83
CA HIS A 248 1.01 0.89 11.58
C HIS A 248 1.70 -0.32 12.22
N ASP A 249 3.04 -0.29 12.30
CA ASP A 249 3.80 -1.40 12.87
C ASP A 249 3.80 -1.33 14.41
N THR A 250 4.58 -2.19 15.05
CA THR A 250 4.59 -2.29 16.53
C THR A 250 5.89 -1.75 17.14
N ARG A 251 6.79 -1.20 16.31
CA ARG A 251 8.06 -0.66 16.76
C ARG A 251 7.82 0.71 17.40
N PRO A 252 8.31 0.93 18.64
CA PRO A 252 8.16 2.23 19.29
C PRO A 252 9.02 3.30 18.60
N ASP A 253 8.43 4.47 18.37
CA ASP A 253 9.10 5.71 17.94
C ASP A 253 9.89 5.65 16.61
N GLU A 254 9.77 4.55 15.83
CA GLU A 254 10.43 4.34 14.55
C GLU A 254 9.46 3.65 13.57
N ASN A 255 9.54 3.96 12.27
CA ASN A 255 8.71 3.36 11.23
C ASN A 255 9.52 2.33 10.44
N CYS A 256 9.14 1.05 10.51
CA CYS A 256 9.80 -0.04 9.80
C CYS A 256 9.74 0.13 8.27
N GLY A 257 8.67 0.69 7.72
CA GLY A 257 8.56 1.01 6.30
C GLY A 257 9.62 2.00 5.81
N VAL A 258 10.04 2.94 6.67
CA VAL A 258 11.18 3.85 6.39
C VAL A 258 12.50 3.08 6.50
N MET A 259 12.68 2.30 7.57
CA MET A 259 13.93 1.56 7.82
C MET A 259 14.24 0.51 6.75
N ARG A 260 13.20 -0.14 6.20
CA ARG A 260 13.31 -1.23 5.23
C ARG A 260 13.00 -0.82 3.79
N SER A 261 12.78 0.47 3.54
CA SER A 261 12.51 1.03 2.20
C SER A 261 11.47 0.24 1.41
N SER A 262 10.35 -0.13 2.04
CA SER A 262 9.32 -0.97 1.43
C SER A 262 8.01 -0.94 2.22
N GLY A 263 6.95 -1.49 1.62
CA GLY A 263 5.69 -1.76 2.31
C GLY A 263 5.56 -3.22 2.68
N TRP A 264 5.20 -3.52 3.93
CA TRP A 264 5.01 -4.89 4.40
C TRP A 264 4.11 -4.96 5.65
N TRP A 265 3.75 -6.17 6.06
CA TRP A 265 3.11 -6.43 7.35
C TRP A 265 4.12 -6.42 8.49
N PHE A 266 4.80 -5.29 8.71
CA PHE A 266 5.87 -5.18 9.72
C PHE A 266 5.35 -5.31 11.15
N GLN A 267 6.17 -5.91 12.02
CA GLN A 267 6.04 -5.86 13.47
C GLN A 267 7.17 -5.02 14.09
N ASN A 268 8.28 -5.63 14.50
CA ASN A 268 9.44 -4.92 15.05
C ASN A 268 10.79 -5.59 14.65
N CYS A 269 11.23 -5.50 13.39
CA CYS A 269 10.45 -5.09 12.22
C CYS A 269 10.00 -6.33 11.43
N GLU A 270 10.88 -7.29 11.19
CA GLU A 270 10.57 -8.46 10.37
C GLU A 270 11.47 -9.68 10.64
N TYR A 271 11.02 -10.84 10.14
CA TYR A 271 11.90 -11.97 9.78
C TYR A 271 11.83 -12.31 8.29
N CYS A 272 10.96 -11.63 7.53
CA CYS A 272 10.96 -11.68 6.08
C CYS A 272 10.46 -10.36 5.51
N ASN A 273 11.02 -9.96 4.37
CA ASN A 273 10.58 -8.79 3.63
C ASN A 273 10.78 -9.04 2.14
N LEU A 274 9.75 -9.54 1.46
CA LEU A 274 9.84 -9.83 0.02
C LEU A 274 9.73 -8.58 -0.85
N ASN A 275 9.42 -7.43 -0.25
CA ASN A 275 9.28 -6.13 -0.90
C ASN A 275 10.52 -5.25 -0.74
N GLY A 276 11.58 -5.72 -0.09
CA GLY A 276 12.82 -4.97 0.10
C GLY A 276 13.58 -4.65 -1.20
N LEU A 277 14.68 -3.93 -1.04
CA LEU A 277 15.61 -3.53 -2.07
C LEU A 277 16.26 -4.74 -2.75
N PRO A 278 16.48 -4.67 -4.07
CA PRO A 278 16.91 -5.81 -4.86
C PRO A 278 18.44 -6.01 -4.84
N HIS A 279 19.07 -6.12 -3.67
CA HIS A 279 20.50 -6.40 -3.57
C HIS A 279 20.85 -7.77 -4.17
N GLU A 280 22.10 -7.94 -4.59
CA GLU A 280 22.60 -9.21 -5.14
C GLU A 280 23.30 -10.02 -4.05
N GLY A 281 22.61 -11.04 -3.51
CA GLY A 281 23.15 -11.97 -2.53
C GLY A 281 23.45 -11.28 -1.20
N ILE A 282 24.66 -11.47 -0.68
CA ILE A 282 25.09 -10.92 0.61
C ILE A 282 25.23 -9.40 0.51
N TYR A 283 24.66 -8.67 1.47
CA TYR A 283 24.70 -7.21 1.54
C TYR A 283 24.96 -6.71 2.96
N THR A 284 25.45 -5.48 3.10
CA THR A 284 25.89 -4.91 4.41
C THR A 284 25.02 -3.77 4.93
N SER A 285 23.93 -3.43 4.24
CA SER A 285 22.98 -2.38 4.65
C SER A 285 22.03 -2.83 5.77
N SER A 286 21.07 -1.96 6.10
CA SER A 286 20.14 -2.04 7.23
C SER A 286 19.02 -3.08 7.04
N GLN A 287 19.36 -4.33 6.71
CA GLN A 287 18.40 -5.45 6.54
C GLN A 287 17.21 -5.08 5.63
N ASP A 288 17.49 -4.34 4.55
CA ASP A 288 16.49 -3.76 3.66
C ASP A 288 16.34 -4.55 2.35
N GLY A 289 16.93 -5.74 2.26
CA GLY A 289 16.90 -6.59 1.06
C GLY A 289 15.63 -7.43 0.89
N ILE A 290 15.57 -8.20 -0.20
CA ILE A 290 14.49 -9.19 -0.42
C ILE A 290 14.80 -10.42 0.42
N GLN A 291 14.33 -10.47 1.66
CA GLN A 291 14.83 -11.42 2.64
C GLN A 291 13.82 -12.45 3.13
N TRP A 292 14.36 -13.63 3.46
CA TRP A 292 13.69 -14.70 4.18
C TRP A 292 14.67 -15.26 5.21
N ASP A 293 14.70 -14.64 6.39
CA ASP A 293 15.82 -14.77 7.34
C ASP A 293 15.98 -16.19 7.85
N LYS A 294 14.88 -16.94 7.93
CA LYS A 294 14.89 -18.35 8.36
C LYS A 294 15.52 -19.31 7.35
N TRP A 295 15.95 -18.83 6.18
CA TRP A 295 16.70 -19.59 5.19
C TRP A 295 18.11 -19.03 4.98
N MET A 296 18.24 -17.78 4.53
CA MET A 296 19.54 -17.20 4.13
C MET A 296 20.11 -16.18 5.13
N GLY A 297 19.40 -15.92 6.24
CA GLY A 297 19.73 -14.85 7.17
C GLY A 297 19.22 -13.47 6.75
N ASP A 298 19.47 -12.48 7.61
CA ASP A 298 19.00 -11.09 7.53
C ASP A 298 19.89 -10.18 6.66
N GLN A 299 21.00 -10.71 6.14
CA GLN A 299 21.97 -10.01 5.29
C GLN A 299 22.09 -10.64 3.90
N TYR A 300 21.06 -11.35 3.45
CA TYR A 300 21.01 -11.96 2.12
C TYR A 300 19.74 -11.58 1.38
N SER A 301 19.90 -11.02 0.18
CA SER A 301 18.79 -10.64 -0.70
C SER A 301 18.59 -11.69 -1.79
N LEU A 302 17.39 -12.25 -1.83
CA LEU A 302 16.99 -13.30 -2.75
C LEU A 302 16.96 -12.80 -4.20
N LYS A 303 17.30 -13.70 -5.12
CA LYS A 303 17.28 -13.44 -6.57
C LYS A 303 15.85 -13.29 -7.09
N ARG A 304 14.91 -14.09 -6.56
CA ARG A 304 13.49 -14.08 -6.96
C ARG A 304 12.59 -14.38 -5.77
N ALA A 305 11.40 -13.78 -5.78
CA ALA A 305 10.32 -14.06 -4.85
C ALA A 305 8.99 -13.92 -5.58
N THR A 306 8.02 -14.80 -5.33
CA THR A 306 6.68 -14.71 -5.92
C THR A 306 5.65 -15.10 -4.88
N MET A 307 4.63 -14.24 -4.68
CA MET A 307 3.49 -14.55 -3.82
C MET A 307 2.23 -14.69 -4.66
N MET A 308 1.50 -15.79 -4.44
CA MET A 308 0.31 -16.11 -5.21
C MET A 308 -0.77 -16.75 -4.35
N ILE A 309 -2.03 -16.43 -4.67
CA ILE A 309 -3.21 -16.94 -3.96
C ILE A 309 -4.07 -17.81 -4.86
N LYS A 310 -4.83 -18.69 -4.23
CA LYS A 310 -5.80 -19.57 -4.89
C LYS A 310 -6.90 -19.93 -3.89
N PRO A 311 -8.16 -20.13 -4.34
CA PRO A 311 -9.21 -20.64 -3.46
C PRO A 311 -8.80 -21.95 -2.77
N ALA A 312 -8.98 -22.01 -1.45
CA ALA A 312 -8.70 -23.21 -0.68
C ALA A 312 -9.76 -24.29 -0.98
N LEU A 313 -9.31 -25.55 -1.10
CA LEU A 313 -10.23 -26.68 -1.20
C LEU A 313 -10.86 -26.93 0.17
N VAL A 314 -12.14 -26.61 0.32
CA VAL A 314 -12.92 -27.06 1.48
C VAL A 314 -13.17 -28.55 1.30
N LYS A 315 -12.39 -29.40 1.97
CA LYS A 315 -12.75 -30.82 2.11
C LYS A 315 -14.04 -30.87 2.91
N LYS A 316 -15.14 -31.21 2.23
CA LYS A 316 -16.40 -31.61 2.88
C LYS A 316 -16.21 -32.96 3.56
#